data_AF-A0A835HLJ0-F1
#
_entry.id   AF-A0A835HLJ0-F1
#
_cell.length_a   1.000
_cell.length_b   1.000
_cell.length_c   1.000
_cell.angle_alpha   90.00
_cell.angle_beta   90.00
_cell.angle_gamma   90.00
#
_symmetry.space_group_name_H-M   'P 1'
#
loop_
_entity.id
_entity.type
_entity.pdbx_description
1 polymer ?
#
loop_
_entity_poly.entity_id
_entity_poly.type
_entity_poly.pdbx_seq_one_letter_code
_entity_poly.pdbx_strand_id
1 'polypeptide(L)'
;MEIFSCGRLWRFLSNVFDVEYEPYDEESEFDIVRVMKYKERVWDEIVEEIELEKTKMGEIASLEVLNVVLHFELQHVCSMNTSPEYGFFGYVDTFRSICLWVDRHREMKIIPTI
;
A
#
# COMPACT_ATOMS: atom_id res chain seq x y z
N MET A 1 7.02 7.30 18.89
CA MET A 1 6.32 6.70 17.75
C MET A 1 6.51 7.64 16.59
N GLU A 2 7.15 7.21 15.50
CA GLU A 2 7.28 8.06 14.33
C GLU A 2 5.92 8.14 13.62
N ILE A 3 5.40 9.36 13.48
CA ILE A 3 4.13 9.62 12.81
C ILE A 3 4.48 9.93 11.35
N PHE A 4 4.11 9.05 10.43
CA PHE A 4 4.38 9.26 8.99
C PHE A 4 3.26 10.05 8.33
N SER A 5 3.55 10.93 7.38
CA SER A 5 2.53 11.54 6.54
C SER A 5 2.27 10.71 5.28
N CYS A 6 1.04 10.73 4.76
CA CYS A 6 0.67 10.06 3.51
C CYS A 6 1.57 10.49 2.34
N GLY A 7 1.96 11.76 2.26
CA GLY A 7 2.88 12.25 1.23
C GLY A 7 4.28 11.61 1.27
N ARG A 8 4.85 11.39 2.46
CA ARG A 8 6.13 10.66 2.60
C ARG A 8 5.98 9.19 2.21
N LEU A 9 4.88 8.55 2.62
CA LEU A 9 4.58 7.17 2.24
C LEU A 9 4.43 7.03 0.73
N TRP A 10 3.73 7.96 0.07
CA TRP A 10 3.53 7.94 -1.37
C TRP A 10 4.85 8.05 -2.14
N ARG A 11 5.71 9.02 -1.79
CA ARG A 11 7.06 9.13 -2.36
C ARG A 11 7.92 7.90 -2.09
N PHE A 12 7.77 7.27 -0.93
CA PHE A 12 8.49 6.03 -0.64
C PHE A 12 8.01 4.89 -1.54
N LEU A 13 6.71 4.70 -1.69
CA LEU A 13 6.13 3.67 -2.55
C LEU A 13 6.51 3.86 -4.01
N SER A 14 6.56 5.09 -4.53
CA SER A 14 7.00 5.34 -5.91
C SER A 14 8.42 4.83 -6.16
N ASN A 15 9.33 5.00 -5.19
CA ASN A 15 10.69 4.48 -5.28
C ASN A 15 10.74 2.95 -5.16
N VAL A 16 9.91 2.34 -4.31
CA VAL A 16 9.87 0.87 -4.11
C VAL A 16 9.39 0.14 -5.37
N PHE A 17 8.46 0.76 -6.11
CA PHE A 17 7.88 0.22 -7.34
C PHE A 17 8.50 0.80 -8.62
N ASP A 18 9.59 1.57 -8.51
CA ASP A 18 10.29 2.23 -9.63
C ASP A 18 9.34 2.94 -10.62
N VAL A 19 8.40 3.72 -10.06
CA VAL A 19 7.46 4.54 -10.83
C VAL A 19 7.70 6.03 -10.57
N GLU A 20 7.34 6.86 -11.55
CA GLU A 20 7.44 8.31 -11.43
C GLU A 20 6.62 8.82 -10.24
N TYR A 21 7.24 9.68 -9.42
CA TYR A 21 6.56 10.30 -8.29
C TYR A 21 5.71 11.48 -8.77
N GLU A 22 4.39 11.33 -8.65
CA GLU A 22 3.44 12.42 -8.84
C GLU A 22 2.91 12.89 -7.46
N PRO A 23 3.09 14.17 -7.08
CA PRO A 23 2.55 14.70 -5.84
C PRO A 23 1.03 14.75 -5.88
N TYR A 24 0.40 14.58 -4.72
CA TYR A 24 -1.05 14.74 -4.61
C TYR A 24 -1.46 16.20 -4.83
N ASP A 25 -2.46 16.40 -5.68
CA ASP A 25 -3.11 17.69 -5.90
C ASP A 25 -4.33 17.82 -4.98
N GLU A 26 -4.26 18.70 -3.99
CA GLU A 26 -5.33 18.94 -3.02
C GLU A 26 -6.59 19.55 -3.66
N GLU A 27 -6.49 20.11 -4.87
CA GLU A 27 -7.64 20.65 -5.60
C GLU A 27 -8.39 19.57 -6.39
N SER A 28 -7.83 18.37 -6.53
CA SER A 28 -8.40 17.26 -7.29
C SER A 28 -9.04 16.21 -6.37
N GLU A 29 -10.32 15.90 -6.61
CA GLU A 29 -10.97 14.73 -6.02
C GLU A 29 -10.34 13.45 -6.59
N PHE A 30 -9.77 12.60 -5.73
CA PHE A 30 -9.11 11.36 -6.15
C PHE A 30 -9.90 10.14 -5.70
N ASP A 31 -10.61 9.48 -6.62
CA ASP A 31 -11.35 8.25 -6.35
C ASP A 31 -10.62 7.04 -6.93
N ILE A 32 -9.94 6.27 -6.07
CA ILE A 32 -9.15 5.11 -6.50
C ILE A 32 -10.03 4.01 -7.11
N VAL A 33 -11.28 3.89 -6.65
CA VAL A 33 -12.23 2.90 -7.19
C VAL A 33 -12.58 3.25 -8.63
N ARG A 34 -12.76 4.54 -8.93
CA ARG A 34 -12.97 5.02 -10.31
C ARG A 34 -11.73 4.86 -11.17
N VAL A 35 -10.54 5.20 -10.66
CA VAL A 35 -9.27 5.08 -11.40
C VAL A 35 -8.97 3.63 -11.79
N MET A 36 -9.26 2.69 -10.88
CA MET A 36 -9.03 1.27 -11.11
C MET A 36 -10.19 0.57 -11.81
N LYS A 37 -11.29 1.29 -12.07
CA LYS A 37 -12.43 0.77 -12.82
C LYS A 37 -11.95 0.31 -14.20
N TYR A 38 -12.24 -0.93 -14.55
CA TYR A 38 -11.83 -1.58 -15.81
C TYR A 38 -10.35 -1.98 -15.91
N LYS A 39 -9.58 -1.94 -14.83
CA LYS A 39 -8.18 -2.42 -14.81
C LYS A 39 -8.03 -3.91 -14.51
N GLU A 40 -9.13 -4.64 -14.28
CA GLU A 40 -9.08 -6.09 -14.04
C GLU A 40 -8.39 -6.87 -15.16
N ARG A 41 -8.69 -6.52 -16.42
CA ARG A 41 -8.05 -7.16 -17.58
C ARG A 41 -6.56 -6.87 -17.66
N VAL A 42 -6.15 -5.65 -17.30
CA VAL A 42 -4.73 -5.28 -17.26
C VAL A 42 -4.01 -6.12 -16.21
N TRP A 43 -4.65 -6.39 -15.07
CA TRP A 43 -4.09 -7.31 -14.07
C TRP A 43 -3.99 -8.74 -14.58
N ASP A 44 -5.03 -9.25 -15.26
CA ASP A 44 -4.99 -10.58 -15.87
C ASP A 44 -3.82 -10.70 -16.87
N GLU A 45 -3.59 -9.67 -17.69
CA GLU A 45 -2.46 -9.61 -18.64
C GLU A 45 -1.10 -9.61 -17.89
N ILE A 46 -0.96 -8.83 -16.82
CA ILE A 46 0.26 -8.82 -15.98
C ILE A 46 0.53 -10.20 -15.35
N VAL A 47 -0.52 -10.87 -14.86
CA VAL A 47 -0.41 -12.20 -14.25
C VAL A 47 0.09 -13.23 -15.28
N GLU A 48 -0.41 -13.15 -16.51
CA GLU A 48 0.00 -14.04 -17.60
C GLU A 48 1.42 -13.75 -18.10
N GLU A 49 1.76 -12.49 -18.35
CA GLU A 49 3.06 -12.10 -18.92
C GLU A 49 4.24 -12.35 -17.97
N ILE A 50 4.03 -12.16 -16.66
CA ILE A 50 5.08 -12.27 -15.63
C ILE A 50 5.03 -13.61 -14.90
N GLU A 51 4.11 -14.50 -15.29
CA GLU A 51 3.87 -15.81 -14.66
C GLU A 51 3.69 -15.71 -13.13
N LEU A 52 2.84 -14.78 -12.72
CA LEU A 52 2.44 -14.59 -11.33
C LEU A 52 1.47 -15.69 -10.86
N GLU A 53 1.23 -15.73 -9.55
CA GLU A 53 0.12 -16.52 -9.00
C GLU A 53 -1.21 -16.05 -9.59
N LYS A 54 -2.06 -17.02 -9.95
CA LYS A 54 -3.35 -16.78 -10.61
C LYS A 54 -4.34 -16.14 -9.64
N THR A 55 -4.29 -14.82 -9.56
CA THR A 55 -5.13 -13.99 -8.70
C THR A 55 -5.99 -13.05 -9.52
N LYS A 56 -7.17 -12.72 -8.99
CA LYS A 56 -7.99 -11.62 -9.52
C LYS A 56 -7.74 -10.34 -8.72
N MET A 57 -7.84 -9.19 -9.39
CA MET A 57 -7.59 -7.89 -8.74
C MET A 57 -8.44 -7.70 -7.48
N GLY A 58 -9.73 -8.06 -7.52
CA GLY A 58 -10.62 -7.96 -6.35
C GLY A 58 -10.28 -8.90 -5.19
N GLU A 59 -9.46 -9.93 -5.40
CA GLU A 59 -9.00 -10.84 -4.34
C GLU A 59 -7.80 -10.26 -3.56
N ILE A 60 -6.95 -9.48 -4.24
CA ILE A 60 -5.71 -8.95 -3.68
C ILE A 60 -5.77 -7.45 -3.36
N ALA A 61 -6.73 -6.72 -3.91
CA ALA A 61 -6.87 -5.28 -3.75
C ALA A 61 -8.27 -4.91 -3.24
N SER A 62 -8.35 -4.50 -1.98
CA SER A 62 -9.57 -3.96 -1.37
C SER A 62 -9.71 -2.45 -1.66
N LEU A 63 -10.04 -2.10 -2.90
CA LEU A 63 -10.07 -0.71 -3.39
C LEU A 63 -11.02 0.20 -2.62
N GLU A 64 -12.20 -0.31 -2.21
CA GLU A 64 -13.17 0.47 -1.42
C GLU A 64 -12.62 0.82 -0.03
N VAL A 65 -11.94 -0.13 0.62
CA VAL A 65 -11.30 0.09 1.92
C VAL A 65 -10.15 1.10 1.78
N LEU A 66 -9.32 0.95 0.74
CA LEU A 66 -8.26 1.91 0.45
C LEU A 66 -8.83 3.31 0.20
N ASN A 67 -9.93 3.42 -0.53
CA ASN A 67 -10.59 4.70 -0.78
C ASN A 67 -11.00 5.39 0.54
N VAL A 68 -11.60 4.64 1.48
CA VAL A 68 -11.95 5.18 2.81
C VAL A 68 -10.71 5.64 3.58
N VAL A 69 -9.61 4.87 3.54
CA VAL A 69 -8.36 5.21 4.22
C VAL A 69 -7.72 6.49 3.63
N LEU A 70 -7.75 6.65 2.31
CA LEU A 70 -7.17 7.81 1.63
C LEU A 70 -7.97 9.11 1.88
N HIS A 71 -9.29 9.01 2.09
CA HIS A 71 -10.16 10.16 2.37
C HIS A 71 -10.38 10.41 3.87
N PHE A 72 -9.61 9.74 4.73
CA PHE A 72 -9.74 9.93 6.16
C PHE A 72 -9.07 11.26 6.56
N GLU A 73 -9.88 12.28 6.84
CA GLU A 73 -9.43 13.67 7.06
C GLU A 73 -8.51 13.88 8.29
N LEU A 74 -8.43 12.88 9.17
CA LEU A 74 -7.63 12.94 10.40
C LEU A 74 -6.63 11.81 10.43
N GLN A 75 -5.39 12.09 10.82
CA GLN A 75 -4.46 11.00 11.05
C GLN A 75 -4.82 10.23 12.33
N HIS A 76 -5.47 9.07 12.17
CA HIS A 76 -5.85 8.24 13.30
C HIS A 76 -4.62 7.48 13.85
N VAL A 77 -4.08 7.97 14.95
CA VAL A 77 -2.95 7.35 15.67
C VAL A 77 -3.41 6.71 16.97
N CYS A 78 -2.87 5.54 17.27
CA CYS A 78 -3.11 4.85 18.55
C CYS A 78 -1.92 5.06 19.48
N SER A 79 -2.19 5.15 20.79
CA SER A 79 -1.13 5.17 21.80
C SER A 79 -0.64 3.75 22.08
N MET A 80 0.68 3.56 22.11
CA MET A 80 1.33 2.31 22.51
C MET A 80 1.85 2.35 23.95
N ASN A 81 1.54 3.40 24.72
CA ASN A 81 2.13 3.62 26.05
C ASN A 81 1.76 2.54 27.07
N THR A 82 0.59 1.91 26.91
CA THR A 82 0.11 0.85 27.82
C THR A 82 0.76 -0.50 27.53
N SER A 83 1.17 -0.80 26.29
CA SER A 83 1.70 -2.12 25.94
C SER A 83 2.97 -2.53 26.74
N PRO A 84 3.93 -1.62 27.01
CA PRO A 84 5.06 -1.91 27.88
C PRO A 84 4.68 -2.31 29.32
N GLU A 85 3.58 -1.79 29.86
CA GLU A 85 3.10 -2.12 31.21
C GLU A 85 2.70 -3.61 31.31
N TYR A 86 2.33 -4.22 30.19
CA TYR A 86 2.00 -5.64 30.07
C TYR A 86 3.12 -6.48 29.44
N GLY A 87 4.35 -5.94 29.38
CA GLY A 87 5.53 -6.67 28.93
C GLY A 87 5.78 -6.69 27.42
N PHE A 88 5.02 -5.93 26.62
CA PHE A 88 5.24 -5.82 25.18
C PHE A 88 6.06 -4.57 24.83
N PHE A 89 7.30 -4.79 24.40
CA PHE A 89 8.25 -3.74 24.01
C PHE A 89 8.59 -3.76 22.51
N GLY A 90 7.87 -4.58 21.74
CA GLY A 90 8.11 -4.73 20.31
C GLY A 90 7.78 -3.44 19.55
N TYR A 91 8.66 -3.06 18.64
CA TYR A 91 8.40 -2.00 17.67
C TYR A 91 9.05 -2.38 16.35
N VAL A 92 8.54 -1.79 15.27
CA VAL A 92 9.03 -1.98 13.91
C VAL A 92 9.10 -0.62 13.23
N ASP A 93 10.16 -0.41 12.45
CA ASP A 93 10.23 0.70 11.50
C ASP A 93 9.24 0.46 10.37
N THR A 94 8.30 1.39 10.17
CA THR A 94 7.20 1.24 9.20
C THR A 94 7.71 1.05 7.77
N PHE A 95 8.72 1.81 7.34
CA PHE A 95 9.25 1.73 5.98
C PHE A 95 9.97 0.40 5.74
N ARG A 96 10.75 -0.05 6.73
CA ARG A 96 11.39 -1.37 6.69
C ARG A 96 10.36 -2.50 6.68
N SER A 97 9.26 -2.36 7.42
CA SER A 97 8.14 -3.31 7.39
C SER A 97 7.52 -3.40 6.00
N ILE A 98 7.29 -2.24 5.35
CA ILE A 98 6.74 -2.20 4.00
C ILE A 98 7.66 -2.90 3.01
N CYS A 99 8.97 -2.62 3.02
CA CYS A 99 9.94 -3.34 2.18
C CYS A 99 9.85 -4.85 2.40
N LEU A 100 9.86 -5.30 3.66
CA LEU A 100 9.78 -6.72 3.99
C LEU A 100 8.52 -7.38 3.39
N TRP A 101 7.37 -6.71 3.46
CA TRP A 101 6.12 -7.25 2.91
C TRP A 101 6.09 -7.21 1.38
N VAL A 102 6.61 -6.15 0.76
CA VAL A 102 6.75 -6.08 -0.71
C VAL A 102 7.65 -7.21 -1.20
N ASP A 103 8.81 -7.42 -0.58
CA ASP A 103 9.74 -8.49 -0.94
C ASP A 103 9.09 -9.87 -0.79
N ARG A 104 8.35 -10.09 0.31
CA ARG A 104 7.56 -11.33 0.49
C ARG A 104 6.50 -11.51 -0.59
N HIS A 105 5.79 -10.46 -0.97
CA HIS A 105 4.80 -10.54 -2.05
C HIS A 105 5.44 -10.83 -3.41
N ARG A 106 6.65 -10.34 -3.66
CA ARG A 106 7.46 -10.70 -4.85
C ARG A 106 7.89 -12.17 -4.81
N GLU A 107 8.42 -12.64 -3.68
CA GLU A 107 8.81 -14.04 -3.48
C GLU A 107 7.63 -15.02 -3.67
N MET A 108 6.44 -14.64 -3.19
CA MET A 108 5.19 -15.38 -3.38
C MET A 108 4.59 -15.20 -4.77
N LYS A 109 5.24 -14.45 -5.68
CA LYS A 109 4.74 -14.13 -7.02
C LYS A 109 3.33 -13.53 -7.03
N ILE A 110 2.96 -12.76 -6.00
CA ILE A 110 1.69 -12.02 -5.95
C ILE A 110 1.80 -10.70 -6.70
N ILE A 111 2.99 -10.09 -6.70
CA ILE A 111 3.29 -8.85 -7.43
C ILE A 111 4.57 -9.02 -8.27
N PRO A 112 4.76 -8.20 -9.32
CA PRO A 112 5.95 -8.24 -10.16
C PRO A 112 7.25 -7.96 -9.40
N THR A 113 8.31 -8.66 -9.80
CA THR A 113 9.70 -8.35 -9.42
C THR A 113 10.26 -7.40 -10.48
N ILE A 114 9.87 -6.14 -10.36
CA ILE A 114 10.41 -4.99 -11.11
C ILE A 114 11.85 -4.72 -10.68
#